data_AF-A0A2E5PDR4-F1
#
_entry.id   AF-A0A2E5PDR4-F1
#
_cell.length_a   1.000
_cell.length_b   1.000
_cell.length_c   1.000
_cell.angle_alpha   90.00
_cell.angle_beta   90.00
_cell.angle_gamma   90.00
#
_symmetry.space_group_name_H-M   'P 1'
#
loop_
_entity.id
_entity.type
_entity.pdbx_description
1 polymer ?
#
loop_
_entity_poly.entity_id
_entity_poly.type
_entity_poly.pdbx_seq_one_letter_code
_entity_poly.pdbx_strand_id
1 'polypeptide(L)'
;YLWNAMWDGWCLARWAPDGTLDRTIDLPVQRPTCPMFGGSDLTTIYLTCASIFLSEKELTKQPQAGGVFAINGTGATGLPEPRFDG
;
A
#
# COMPACT_ATOMS: atom_id res chain seq x y z
N TYR A 1 1.76 3.14 -14.75
CA TYR A 1 0.74 2.83 -13.74
C TYR A 1 1.12 3.50 -12.44
N LEU A 2 0.15 4.04 -11.72
CA LEU A 2 0.32 4.64 -10.40
C LEU A 2 -0.27 3.70 -9.34
N TRP A 3 0.45 3.50 -8.24
CA TRP A 3 -0.04 2.74 -7.09
C TRP A 3 -0.37 3.70 -5.95
N ASN A 4 -1.60 3.63 -5.45
CA ASN A 4 -2.12 4.57 -4.46
C ASN A 4 -2.78 3.84 -3.30
N ALA A 5 -2.28 4.07 -2.09
CA ALA A 5 -2.88 3.59 -0.86
C ALA A 5 -4.13 4.43 -0.56
N MET A 6 -5.28 3.78 -0.49
CA MET A 6 -6.56 4.46 -0.29
C MET A 6 -6.83 4.62 1.21
N TRP A 7 -6.55 5.78 1.78
CA TRP A 7 -6.92 6.09 3.16
C TRP A 7 -8.44 5.93 3.36
N ASP A 8 -8.84 5.23 4.42
CA ASP A 8 -10.22 4.77 4.68
C ASP A 8 -10.85 3.87 3.60
N GLY A 9 -10.08 3.49 2.57
CA GLY A 9 -10.54 2.74 1.41
C GLY A 9 -10.27 1.24 1.45
N TRP A 10 -9.64 0.71 2.51
CA TRP A 10 -9.38 -0.74 2.68
C TRP A 10 -8.60 -1.41 1.53
N CYS A 11 -7.89 -0.64 0.70
CA CYS A 11 -7.24 -1.20 -0.46
C CYS A 11 -6.03 -0.38 -0.94
N LEU A 12 -5.21 -1.05 -1.74
CA LEU A 12 -4.20 -0.43 -2.60
C LEU A 12 -4.75 -0.42 -4.04
N ALA A 13 -4.92 0.75 -4.62
CA ALA A 13 -5.42 0.92 -5.99
C ALA A 13 -4.27 1.05 -7.00
N ARG A 14 -4.44 0.49 -8.19
CA ARG A 14 -3.58 0.71 -9.35
C ARG A 14 -4.34 1.46 -10.43
N TRP A 15 -3.80 2.60 -10.83
CA TRP A 15 -4.37 3.47 -11.85
C TRP A 15 -3.54 3.37 -13.13
N ALA A 16 -4.23 3.27 -14.27
CA ALA A 16 -3.61 3.35 -15.58
C ALA A 16 -3.18 4.80 -15.89
N PRO A 17 -2.24 5.01 -16.85
CA PRO A 17 -1.77 6.35 -17.20
C PRO A 17 -2.86 7.30 -17.73
N ASP A 18 -3.96 6.76 -18.25
CA ASP A 18 -5.13 7.52 -18.72
C ASP A 18 -6.10 7.92 -17.58
N GLY A 19 -5.78 7.55 -16.34
CA GLY A 19 -6.59 7.84 -15.16
C GLY A 19 -7.66 6.78 -14.85
N THR A 20 -7.79 5.71 -15.65
CA THR A 20 -8.73 4.63 -15.35
C THR A 20 -8.25 3.79 -14.16
N LEU A 21 -9.19 3.34 -13.32
CA LEU A 21 -8.90 2.36 -12.28
C LEU A 21 -8.70 1.00 -12.94
N ASP A 22 -7.47 0.51 -12.91
CA ASP A 22 -7.12 -0.77 -13.53
C ASP A 22 -7.43 -1.95 -12.59
N ARG A 23 -7.06 -1.85 -11.30
CA ARG A 23 -7.42 -2.85 -10.27
C ARG A 23 -7.24 -2.33 -8.85
N THR A 24 -7.80 -3.06 -7.89
CA THR A 24 -7.56 -2.90 -6.45
C THR A 24 -6.97 -4.18 -5.84
N ILE A 25 -6.22 -4.02 -4.75
CA ILE A 25 -5.81 -5.10 -3.86
C ILE A 25 -6.42 -4.80 -2.49
N ASP A 26 -7.35 -5.64 -2.06
CA ASP A 26 -8.02 -5.49 -0.77
C ASP A 26 -7.06 -5.78 0.39
N LEU A 27 -7.22 -5.03 1.47
CA LEU A 27 -6.37 -5.09 2.65
C LEU A 27 -7.23 -5.37 3.88
N PRO A 28 -6.67 -6.06 4.89
CA PRO A 28 -7.36 -6.31 6.16
C PRO A 28 -7.36 -5.07 7.09
N VAL A 29 -6.95 -3.91 6.58
CA VAL A 29 -6.86 -2.66 7.34
C VAL A 29 -7.43 -1.49 6.53
N GLN A 30 -8.14 -0.63 7.21
CA GLN A 30 -8.88 0.50 6.67
C GLN A 30 -7.98 1.61 6.13
N ARG A 31 -6.82 1.82 6.76
CA ARG A 31 -5.96 3.01 6.55
C ARG A 31 -4.56 2.65 6.05
N PRO A 32 -4.43 2.13 4.82
CA PRO A 32 -3.13 2.09 4.16
C PRO A 32 -2.64 3.53 3.89
N THR A 33 -1.34 3.76 4.00
CA THR A 33 -0.75 5.11 3.90
C THR A 33 0.18 5.29 2.71
N CYS A 34 1.23 4.47 2.57
CA CYS A 34 2.22 4.69 1.52
C CYS A 34 2.82 3.37 1.01
N PRO A 35 2.70 3.07 -0.31
CA PRO A 35 3.35 1.93 -0.94
C PRO A 35 4.76 2.28 -1.43
N MET A 36 5.65 1.29 -1.43
CA MET A 36 6.99 1.36 -2.03
C MET A 36 7.38 -0.01 -2.59
N PHE A 37 7.99 -0.04 -3.78
CA PHE A 37 8.55 -1.28 -4.32
C PHE A 37 9.89 -1.60 -3.65
N GLY A 38 10.09 -2.85 -3.27
CA GLY A 38 11.31 -3.33 -2.62
C GLY A 38 11.55 -4.81 -2.89
N GLY A 39 12.43 -5.41 -2.09
CA GLY A 39 13.01 -6.72 -2.39
C GLY A 39 14.20 -6.60 -3.34
N SER A 40 14.98 -7.67 -3.49
CA SER A 40 16.18 -7.66 -4.34
C SER A 40 15.87 -7.50 -5.83
N ASP A 41 14.64 -7.81 -6.25
CA ASP A 41 14.16 -7.73 -7.63
C ASP A 41 13.10 -6.64 -7.85
N LEU A 42 12.79 -5.84 -6.82
CA LEU A 42 11.77 -4.78 -6.86
C LEU A 42 10.35 -5.26 -7.22
N THR A 43 10.01 -6.52 -6.94
CA THR A 43 8.68 -7.08 -7.24
C THR A 43 7.71 -7.10 -6.04
N THR A 44 8.21 -6.86 -4.83
CA THR A 44 7.41 -6.76 -3.60
C THR A 44 6.96 -5.33 -3.38
N ILE A 45 5.68 -5.09 -3.10
CA ILE A 45 5.19 -3.80 -2.59
C ILE A 45 5.17 -3.85 -1.07
N TYR A 46 5.99 -3.05 -0.41
CA TYR A 46 5.87 -2.75 1.01
C TYR A 46 4.86 -1.63 1.21
N LEU A 47 3.89 -1.86 2.09
CA LEU A 47 2.80 -0.92 2.33
C LEU A 47 2.71 -0.60 3.82
N THR A 48 2.95 0.66 4.15
CA THR A 48 2.71 1.19 5.49
C THR A 48 1.21 1.43 5.71
N CYS A 49 0.76 1.29 6.96
CA CYS A 49 -0.61 1.54 7.36
C CYS A 49 -0.65 2.33 8.66
N ALA A 50 -1.78 2.96 8.94
CA ALA A 50 -2.01 3.75 10.14
C ALA A 50 -3.01 3.07 11.07
N SER A 51 -2.79 3.25 12.38
CA SER A 51 -3.76 2.95 13.43
C SER A 51 -4.35 4.23 14.05
N ILE A 52 -3.80 5.40 13.70
CA ILE A 52 -4.26 6.68 14.25
C ILE A 52 -5.72 6.93 13.89
N PHE A 53 -6.43 7.60 14.79
CA PHE A 53 -7.86 7.94 14.70
C PHE A 53 -8.82 6.74 14.59
N LEU A 54 -8.37 5.52 14.92
CA LEU A 54 -9.26 4.36 15.07
C LEU A 54 -9.66 4.21 16.54
N SER A 55 -10.92 3.92 16.78
CA SER A 55 -11.41 3.54 18.11
C SER A 55 -10.92 2.15 18.50
N GLU A 56 -10.94 1.83 19.80
CA GLU A 56 -10.60 0.48 20.29
C GLU A 56 -11.47 -0.62 19.66
N LYS A 57 -12.75 -0.31 19.42
CA LYS A 57 -13.68 -1.22 18.73
C LYS A 57 -13.27 -1.48 17.29
N GLU A 58 -12.78 -0.47 16.58
CA GLU A 58 -12.28 -0.62 15.21
C GLU A 58 -10.95 -1.37 15.21
N LEU A 59 -10.01 -1.03 16.09
CA LEU A 59 -8.74 -1.76 16.23
C LEU A 59 -8.95 -3.25 16.51
N THR A 60 -9.95 -3.60 17.32
CA THR A 60 -10.31 -5.00 17.58
C THR A 60 -10.76 -5.75 16.32
N LYS A 61 -11.40 -5.06 15.36
CA LYS A 61 -11.85 -5.66 14.08
C LYS A 61 -10.74 -5.80 13.04
N GLN A 62 -9.70 -4.96 13.14
CA GLN A 62 -8.57 -4.93 12.21
C GLN A 62 -7.25 -4.92 13.03
N PRO A 63 -6.89 -6.05 13.64
CA PRO A 63 -5.76 -6.14 14.58
C PRO A 63 -4.40 -5.81 13.94
N GLN A 64 -4.33 -5.76 12.60
CA GLN A 64 -3.12 -5.41 11.85
C GLN A 64 -3.02 -3.90 11.53
N ALA A 65 -3.99 -3.08 11.94
CA ALA A 65 -3.96 -1.64 11.72
C ALA A 65 -2.69 -1.01 12.32
N GLY A 66 -2.06 -0.11 11.58
CA GLY A 66 -0.75 0.47 11.94
C GLY A 66 0.46 -0.39 11.58
N GLY A 67 0.25 -1.61 11.05
CA GLY A 67 1.33 -2.50 10.61
C GLY A 67 1.95 -2.12 9.27
N VAL A 68 2.88 -2.96 8.83
CA VAL A 68 3.49 -2.92 7.49
C VAL A 68 3.22 -4.25 6.79
N PHE A 69 2.73 -4.20 5.56
CA PHE A 69 2.45 -5.37 4.74
C PHE A 69 3.48 -5.53 3.63
N ALA A 70 3.78 -6.77 3.26
CA ALA A 70 4.54 -7.11 2.06
C ALA A 70 3.60 -7.83 1.08
N ILE A 71 3.36 -7.21 -0.07
CA ILE A 71 2.45 -7.72 -1.11
C ILE A 71 3.30 -8.25 -2.27
N ASN A 72 3.23 -9.55 -2.50
CA ASN A 72 3.96 -10.26 -3.55
C ASN A 72 3.02 -10.67 -4.69
N GLY A 73 3.59 -11.06 -5.84
CA GLY A 73 2.81 -11.63 -6.94
C GLY A 73 1.90 -10.62 -7.65
N THR A 74 2.20 -9.32 -7.57
CA THR A 74 1.41 -8.28 -8.24
C THR A 74 1.59 -8.30 -9.76
N GLY A 75 2.66 -8.94 -10.26
CA GLY A 75 3.06 -8.90 -11.67
C GLY A 75 3.62 -7.54 -12.12
N ALA A 76 3.94 -6.65 -11.18
CA ALA A 76 4.61 -5.39 -11.44
C ALA A 76 6.03 -5.40 -10.86
N THR A 77 6.94 -4.70 -11.55
CA THR A 77 8.29 -4.42 -11.09
C THR A 77 8.44 -2.92 -10.92
N GLY A 78 8.95 -2.50 -9.77
CA GLY A 78 9.18 -1.10 -9.44
C GLY A 78 10.49 -0.54 -9.97
N LEU A 79 10.84 0.64 -9.45
CA LEU A 79 12.11 1.32 -9.69
C LEU A 79 12.80 1.57 -8.34
N PRO A 80 14.14 1.62 -8.30
CA PRO A 80 14.85 2.02 -7.10
C PRO A 80 14.61 3.51 -6.81
N GLU A 81 14.41 3.85 -5.54
CA GLU A 81 14.37 5.26 -5.12
C GLU A 81 15.76 5.90 -5.27
N PRO A 82 15.85 7.11 -5.86
CA PRO A 82 17.09 7.84 -5.93
C PRO A 82 17.57 8.23 -4.53
N ARG A 83 18.90 8.29 -4.37
CA ARG A 83 19.49 8.87 -3.16
C ARG A 83 19.50 10.39 -3.27
N PHE A 84 19.34 11.06 -2.14
CA PHE A 84 19.54 12.50 -2.03
C PHE A 84 21.00 12.87 -2.37
N ASP A 85 21.20 13.96 -3.13
CA ASP A 85 22.50 14.33 -3.73
C ASP A 85 23.27 15.44 -2.99
N GLY A 86 22.75 15.96 -1.86
CA GLY A 86 23.40 17.00 -1.06
C GLY A 86 22.72 18.36 -1.13
#